data_AF-A0A8T5U0N7-F1
#
_entry.id   AF-A0A8T5U0N7-F1
#
_cell.length_a   1.000
_cell.length_b   1.000
_cell.length_c   1.000
_cell.angle_alpha   90.00
_cell.angle_beta   90.00
_cell.angle_gamma   90.00
#
_symmetry.space_group_name_H-M   'P 1'
#
loop_
_entity.id
_entity.type
_entity.pdbx_description
1 polymer ?
#
loop_
_entity_poly.entity_id
_entity_poly.type
_entity_poly.pdbx_seq_one_letter_code
_entity_poly.pdbx_strand_id
1 'polypeptide(L)'
;MSLSLKRKKFLQLFQTINNKNIKYRGPLILRIYGLMNELELSNENRYLLCNFIDQNSERFDLNKDIYDINNDVSLNQLFLFAYNKARTSNLIPKLYSEYVNTVNAISQKIDTYANFS
;
A
#
# COMPACT_ATOMS: atom_id res chain seq x y z
N MET A 1 8.40 2.97 -21.99
CA MET A 1 9.14 3.66 -20.90
C MET A 1 9.72 2.59 -19.99
N SER A 2 11.03 2.58 -19.72
CA SER A 2 11.67 1.49 -18.95
C SER A 2 11.15 1.46 -17.50
N LEU A 3 11.10 0.28 -16.88
CA LEU A 3 10.67 0.11 -15.49
C LEU A 3 11.46 1.03 -14.54
N SER A 4 12.76 1.17 -14.78
CA SER A 4 13.64 2.09 -14.05
C SER A 4 13.15 3.55 -14.07
N LEU A 5 12.65 4.03 -15.22
CA LEU A 5 12.13 5.40 -15.34
C LEU A 5 10.80 5.60 -14.59
N LYS A 6 9.91 4.59 -14.63
CA LYS A 6 8.66 4.62 -13.84
C LYS A 6 8.97 4.64 -12.34
N ARG A 7 9.93 3.82 -11.92
CA ARG A 7 10.39 3.70 -10.52
C ARG A 7 10.98 5.00 -9.99
N LYS A 8 11.85 5.68 -10.75
CA LYS A 8 12.42 6.98 -10.34
C LYS A 8 11.33 8.05 -10.15
N LYS A 9 10.32 8.06 -11.03
CA LYS A 9 9.15 8.95 -10.87
C LYS A 9 8.36 8.62 -9.61
N PHE A 10 8.19 7.34 -9.27
CA PHE A 10 7.50 6.92 -8.05
C PHE A 10 8.21 7.42 -6.78
N LEU A 11 9.53 7.25 -6.68
CA LEU A 11 10.31 7.73 -5.54
C LEU A 11 10.22 9.26 -5.39
N GLN A 12 10.37 10.00 -6.49
CA GLN A 12 10.24 11.47 -6.49
C GLN A 12 8.84 11.91 -6.03
N LEU A 13 7.80 11.24 -6.52
CA LEU A 13 6.41 11.54 -6.19
C LEU A 13 6.12 11.24 -4.72
N PHE A 14 6.64 10.13 -4.20
CA PHE A 14 6.52 9.73 -2.81
C PHE A 14 7.23 10.69 -1.85
N GLN A 15 8.47 11.10 -2.16
CA GLN A 15 9.21 12.10 -1.39
C GLN A 15 8.43 13.43 -1.31
N THR A 16 7.75 13.81 -2.39
CA THR A 16 6.91 15.02 -2.43
C THR A 16 5.68 14.88 -1.52
N ILE A 17 5.14 13.67 -1.36
CA ILE A 17 3.96 13.36 -0.55
C ILE A 17 4.32 13.34 0.95
N ASN A 18 5.47 12.78 1.31
CA ASN A 18 5.90 12.59 2.71
C ASN A 18 6.16 13.93 3.44
N ASN A 19 6.45 15.01 2.71
CA ASN A 19 6.86 16.31 3.26
C ASN A 19 5.71 17.29 3.62
N LYS A 20 4.44 16.93 3.43
CA LYS A 20 3.31 17.83 3.76
C LYS A 20 2.66 17.43 5.07
N ASN A 21 2.20 18.36 5.90
CA ASN A 21 1.35 18.05 7.06
C ASN A 21 0.01 17.47 6.55
N ILE A 22 -0.18 16.15 6.63
CA ILE A 22 -1.13 15.45 5.75
C ILE A 22 -2.55 15.48 6.31
N LYS A 23 -3.29 16.53 5.98
CA LYS A 23 -4.76 16.59 6.14
C LYS A 23 -5.49 15.62 5.19
N TYR A 24 -4.86 15.23 4.08
CA TYR A 24 -5.50 14.49 2.96
C TYR A 24 -4.95 13.07 2.78
N ARG A 25 -4.97 12.24 3.84
CA ARG A 25 -4.42 10.86 3.80
C ARG A 25 -5.16 9.93 2.84
N GLY A 26 -6.48 10.05 2.73
CA GLY A 26 -7.31 9.21 1.85
C GLY A 26 -6.92 9.29 0.36
N PRO A 27 -6.91 10.50 -0.25
CA PRO A 27 -6.43 10.69 -1.62
C PRO A 27 -5.00 10.20 -1.87
N LEU A 28 -4.13 10.29 -0.86
CA LEU A 28 -2.74 9.84 -0.99
C LEU A 28 -2.63 8.31 -0.98
N ILE A 29 -3.41 7.62 -0.16
CA ILE A 29 -3.52 6.15 -0.19
C ILE A 29 -3.90 5.69 -1.61
N LEU A 30 -4.94 6.28 -2.20
CA LEU A 30 -5.37 5.97 -3.57
C LEU A 30 -4.26 6.18 -4.59
N ARG A 31 -3.51 7.28 -4.47
CA ARG A 31 -2.40 7.60 -5.36
C ARG A 31 -1.26 6.60 -5.24
N ILE A 32 -0.88 6.23 -4.02
CA ILE A 32 0.18 5.23 -3.77
C ILE A 32 -0.25 3.86 -4.30
N TYR A 33 -1.48 3.43 -3.98
CA TYR A 33 -2.06 2.18 -4.47
C TYR A 33 -2.01 2.05 -5.99
N GLY A 34 -2.52 3.06 -6.71
CA GLY A 34 -2.52 3.06 -8.18
C GLY A 34 -1.11 3.03 -8.76
N LEU A 35 -0.19 3.76 -8.15
CA LEU A 35 1.19 3.84 -8.63
C LEU A 35 1.97 2.54 -8.38
N MET A 36 1.72 1.84 -7.27
CA MET A 36 2.25 0.50 -7.04
C MET A 36 1.78 -0.48 -8.13
N ASN A 37 0.51 -0.41 -8.54
CA ASN A 37 0.01 -1.22 -9.66
C ASN A 37 0.70 -0.88 -10.99
N GLU A 38 0.92 0.41 -11.29
CA GLU A 38 1.63 0.86 -12.51
C GLU A 38 3.10 0.39 -12.58
N LEU A 39 3.68 0.08 -11.42
CA LEU A 39 5.04 -0.43 -11.24
C LEU A 39 5.14 -1.95 -11.16
N GLU A 40 4.03 -2.66 -11.39
CA GLU A 40 3.96 -4.13 -11.30
C GLU A 40 4.22 -4.64 -9.86
N LEU A 41 3.96 -3.81 -8.84
CA LEU A 41 4.05 -4.14 -7.42
C LEU A 41 2.69 -4.59 -6.85
N SER A 42 1.91 -5.32 -7.65
CA SER A 42 0.57 -5.76 -7.29
C SER A 42 0.58 -6.77 -6.14
N ASN A 43 1.64 -7.59 -6.04
CA ASN A 43 1.83 -8.55 -4.96
C ASN A 43 2.13 -7.87 -3.63
N GLU A 44 3.00 -6.85 -3.64
CA GLU A 44 3.30 -6.03 -2.47
C GLU A 44 2.05 -5.26 -2.01
N ASN A 45 1.27 -4.74 -2.97
CA ASN A 45 -0.02 -4.13 -2.70
C ASN A 45 -0.98 -5.11 -2.01
N ARG A 46 -1.10 -6.32 -2.54
CA ARG A 46 -1.96 -7.37 -1.98
C ARG A 46 -1.51 -7.75 -0.58
N TYR A 47 -0.22 -8.00 -0.39
CA TYR A 47 0.36 -8.40 0.89
C TYR A 47 0.13 -7.33 1.96
N LEU A 48 0.38 -6.06 1.64
CA LEU A 48 0.11 -4.94 2.54
C LEU A 48 -1.36 -4.92 2.97
N LEU A 49 -2.28 -5.05 2.01
CA LEU A 49 -3.71 -4.99 2.29
C LEU A 49 -4.17 -6.18 3.15
N CYS A 50 -3.73 -7.40 2.83
CA CYS A 50 -4.03 -8.57 3.66
C CYS A 50 -3.51 -8.39 5.09
N ASN A 51 -2.25 -7.98 5.25
CA ASN A 51 -1.66 -7.74 6.56
C ASN A 51 -2.39 -6.65 7.34
N PHE A 52 -2.75 -5.53 6.70
CA PHE A 52 -3.56 -4.50 7.34
C PHE A 52 -4.93 -5.03 7.77
N ILE A 53 -5.58 -5.84 6.94
CA ILE A 53 -6.88 -6.42 7.27
C ILE A 53 -6.76 -7.37 8.46
N ASP A 54 -5.79 -8.29 8.41
CA ASP A 54 -5.54 -9.29 9.44
C ASP A 54 -5.26 -8.66 10.82
N GLN A 55 -4.36 -7.68 10.86
CA GLN A 55 -4.02 -6.95 12.09
C GLN A 55 -5.18 -6.15 12.70
N ASN A 56 -6.27 -5.97 11.97
CA ASN A 56 -7.46 -5.26 12.45
C ASN A 56 -8.72 -6.12 12.30
N SER A 57 -8.57 -7.45 12.15
CA SER A 57 -9.65 -8.40 11.88
C SER A 57 -10.76 -8.37 12.93
N GLU A 58 -10.40 -8.30 14.22
CA GLU A 58 -11.34 -8.13 15.34
C GLU A 58 -12.21 -6.87 15.17
N ARG A 59 -11.59 -5.75 14.77
CA ARG A 59 -12.31 -4.48 14.55
C ARG A 59 -13.14 -4.50 13.26
N PHE A 60 -12.77 -5.36 12.32
CA PHE A 60 -13.43 -5.48 11.02
C PHE A 60 -14.55 -6.52 11.02
N ASP A 61 -14.73 -7.25 12.13
CA ASP A 61 -15.73 -8.30 12.29
C ASP A 61 -15.58 -9.37 11.19
N LEU A 62 -14.34 -9.82 11.00
CA LEU A 62 -13.99 -10.82 10.00
C LEU A 62 -14.09 -12.23 10.59
N ASN A 63 -15.08 -12.98 10.11
CA ASN A 63 -15.31 -14.38 10.50
C ASN A 63 -14.39 -15.39 9.80
N LYS A 64 -13.60 -14.94 8.80
CA LYS A 64 -12.74 -15.79 7.98
C LYS A 64 -11.34 -15.18 7.93
N ASP A 65 -10.33 -16.05 7.89
CA ASP A 65 -8.94 -15.65 7.67
C ASP A 65 -8.82 -14.98 6.29
N ILE A 66 -8.28 -13.76 6.26
CA ILE A 66 -8.12 -13.00 5.03
C ILE A 66 -7.15 -13.68 4.07
N TYR A 67 -6.15 -14.43 4.56
CA TYR A 67 -5.18 -15.12 3.73
C TYR A 67 -5.79 -16.32 3.00
N ASP A 68 -6.84 -16.93 3.55
CA ASP A 68 -7.54 -18.02 2.86
C ASP A 68 -8.38 -17.51 1.69
N ILE A 69 -9.04 -16.35 1.85
CA ILE A 69 -9.98 -15.82 0.85
C ILE A 69 -9.35 -14.79 -0.09
N ASN A 70 -8.11 -14.38 0.13
CA ASN A 70 -7.53 -13.27 -0.64
C ASN A 70 -7.45 -13.59 -2.14
N ASN A 71 -7.17 -14.84 -2.51
CA ASN A 71 -7.03 -15.24 -3.91
C ASN A 71 -8.38 -15.27 -4.66
N ASP A 72 -9.49 -15.31 -3.92
CA ASP A 72 -10.84 -15.31 -4.50
C ASP A 72 -11.36 -13.90 -4.81
N VAL A 73 -10.61 -12.86 -4.40
CA VAL A 73 -10.98 -11.46 -4.63
C VAL A 73 -9.94 -10.72 -5.45
N SER A 74 -10.41 -9.82 -6.31
CA SER A 74 -9.54 -8.90 -7.04
C SER A 74 -8.82 -7.95 -6.07
N LEU A 75 -7.65 -7.47 -6.47
CA LEU A 75 -6.88 -6.51 -5.69
C LEU A 75 -7.68 -5.21 -5.42
N ASN A 76 -8.48 -4.77 -6.39
CA ASN A 76 -9.37 -3.61 -6.22
C ASN A 76 -10.46 -3.84 -5.17
N GLN A 77 -11.06 -5.04 -5.14
CA GLN A 77 -12.04 -5.39 -4.11
C GLN A 77 -11.39 -5.42 -2.72
N LEU A 78 -10.20 -6.01 -2.61
CA LEU A 78 -9.42 -6.03 -1.37
C LEU A 78 -9.08 -4.61 -0.89
N PHE A 79 -8.66 -3.74 -1.81
CA PHE A 79 -8.38 -2.34 -1.53
C PHE A 79 -9.63 -1.59 -1.03
N LEU A 80 -10.76 -1.71 -1.74
CA LEU A 80 -12.00 -1.06 -1.36
C LEU A 80 -12.49 -1.53 0.00
N PHE A 81 -12.38 -2.82 0.29
CA PHE A 81 -12.70 -3.38 1.60
C PHE A 81 -11.84 -2.74 2.69
N ALA A 82 -10.50 -2.82 2.57
CA ALA A 82 -9.56 -2.26 3.54
C ALA A 82 -9.79 -0.75 3.74
N TYR A 83 -9.93 0.01 2.66
CA TYR A 83 -10.11 1.46 2.72
C TYR A 83 -11.42 1.85 3.42
N ASN A 84 -12.53 1.17 3.09
CA ASN A 84 -13.82 1.45 3.71
C ASN A 84 -13.81 1.11 5.21
N LYS A 85 -13.28 -0.06 5.57
CA LYS A 85 -13.14 -0.47 6.98
C LYS A 85 -12.20 0.44 7.74
N ALA A 86 -11.11 0.90 7.12
CA ALA A 86 -10.22 1.89 7.71
C ALA A 86 -10.92 3.23 7.96
N ARG A 87 -11.75 3.68 7.02
CA ARG A 87 -12.52 4.92 7.16
C ARG A 87 -13.54 4.84 8.31
N THR A 88 -14.33 3.77 8.37
CA THR A 88 -15.36 3.62 9.41
C THR A 88 -14.77 3.38 10.79
N SER A 89 -13.57 2.81 10.88
CA SER A 89 -12.90 2.49 12.14
C SER A 89 -11.85 3.54 12.56
N ASN A 90 -11.80 4.69 11.87
CA ASN A 90 -10.82 5.76 12.08
C ASN A 90 -9.34 5.31 11.98
N LEU A 91 -9.05 4.32 11.12
CA LEU A 91 -7.73 3.73 10.87
C LEU A 91 -7.08 4.22 9.56
N ILE A 92 -7.64 5.23 8.89
CA ILE A 92 -7.01 5.85 7.71
C ILE A 92 -5.55 6.30 7.96
N PRO A 93 -5.20 6.88 9.13
CA PRO A 93 -3.80 7.17 9.43
C PRO A 93 -2.92 5.92 9.46
N LYS A 94 -3.40 4.82 10.04
CA LYS A 94 -2.67 3.54 10.11
C LYS A 94 -2.48 2.94 8.71
N LEU A 95 -3.54 2.87 7.90
CA LEU A 95 -3.45 2.38 6.52
C LEU A 95 -2.48 3.23 5.67
N TYR A 96 -2.50 4.56 5.85
CA TYR A 96 -1.55 5.43 5.20
C TYR A 96 -0.10 5.13 5.61
N SER A 97 0.15 4.93 6.91
CA SER A 97 1.46 4.56 7.43
C SER A 97 1.95 3.23 6.88
N GLU A 98 1.08 2.21 6.76
CA GLU A 98 1.45 0.93 6.13
C GLU A 98 1.94 1.15 4.69
N TYR A 99 1.18 1.90 3.89
CA TYR A 99 1.60 2.26 2.53
C TYR A 99 2.95 2.96 2.50
N VAL A 100 3.16 3.97 3.34
CA VAL A 100 4.43 4.69 3.46
C VAL A 100 5.58 3.74 3.82
N ASN A 101 5.38 2.86 4.78
CA ASN A 101 6.38 1.91 5.24
C ASN A 101 6.74 0.91 4.15
N THR A 102 5.75 0.35 3.43
CA THR A 102 5.98 -0.55 2.31
C THR A 102 6.76 0.13 1.19
N VAL A 103 6.39 1.37 0.83
CA VAL A 103 7.14 2.13 -0.18
C VAL A 103 8.59 2.36 0.25
N ASN A 104 8.83 2.75 1.51
CA ASN A 104 10.17 2.93 2.05
C ASN A 104 10.99 1.64 2.02
N ALA A 105 10.40 0.51 2.45
CA ALA A 105 11.06 -0.79 2.46
C ALA A 105 11.44 -1.25 1.04
N ILE A 106 10.53 -1.07 0.08
CA ILE A 106 10.81 -1.36 -1.34
C ILE A 106 11.98 -0.51 -1.84
N SER A 107 11.98 0.78 -1.49
CA SER A 107 13.04 1.71 -1.90
C SER A 107 14.42 1.30 -1.35
N GLN A 108 14.49 0.98 -0.05
CA GLN A 108 15.74 0.57 0.61
C GLN A 108 16.28 -0.76 0.09
N LYS A 109 15.39 -1.73 -0.15
CA LYS A 109 15.77 -3.03 -0.72
C LYS A 109 16.45 -2.84 -2.08
N ILE A 110 15.96 -1.90 -2.89
CA ILE A 110 16.51 -1.61 -4.23
C ILE A 110 17.89 -0.94 -4.15
N ASP A 111 18.07 0.04 -3.26
CA ASP A 111 19.39 0.69 -3.07
C ASP A 111 20.47 -0.34 -2.68
N THR A 112 20.07 -1.35 -1.92
CA THR A 112 20.97 -2.44 -1.54
C THR A 112 21.38 -3.27 -2.76
N TYR A 113 20.46 -3.69 -3.63
CA TYR A 113 20.80 -4.49 -4.83
C TYR A 113 21.57 -3.71 -5.90
N ALA A 114 21.32 -2.41 -6.06
CA ALA A 114 22.04 -1.56 -7.02
C ALA A 114 23.50 -1.32 -6.62
N ASN A 115 23.83 -1.40 -5.34
CA ASN A 115 25.21 -1.26 -4.83
C ASN A 115 26.03 -2.56 -4.94
N PHE A 116 25.39 -3.69 -5.29
CA PHE A 116 26.05 -4.99 -5.49
C PHE A 116 26.13 -5.40 -6.97
N SER A 117 25.77 -4.52 -7.89
CA SER A 117 25.84 -4.70 -9.36
C SER A 117 26.78 -3.68 -9.98
#